data_AF-A0A5K0VVX1-F1
#
_entry.id   AF-A0A5K0VVX1-F1
#
_cell.length_a   1.000
_cell.length_b   1.000
_cell.length_c   1.000
_cell.angle_alpha   90.00
_cell.angle_beta   90.00
_cell.angle_gamma   90.00
#
_symmetry.space_group_name_H-M   'P 1'
#
loop_
_entity.id
_entity.type
_entity.pdbx_description
1 polymer ?
#
loop_
_entity_poly.entity_id
_entity_poly.type
_entity_poly.pdbx_seq_one_letter_code
_entity_poly.pdbx_strand_id
1 'polypeptide(L)'
;WFIDGIPIRVYENHENAGIPFPNKQGMRMYTSLWNGDNWATQGGKMKVDWSSAPFVARFSRFSPKACKWQGPRSISECSSPSLRNWWTRPSLQRLSYAQLGQLRWVRENFMIYDYCRNPKRFHGNPPPECYRSRLV
;
A
#
# COMPACT_ATOMS: atom_id res chain seq x y z
N TRP A 1 0.32 4.17 1.91
CA TRP A 1 1.11 3.37 2.87
C TRP A 1 1.98 4.30 3.68
N PHE A 2 2.11 4.04 4.98
CA PHE A 2 2.83 4.90 5.91
C PHE A 2 3.74 4.08 6.84
N ILE A 3 4.85 4.68 7.26
CA ILE A 3 5.68 4.25 8.39
C ILE A 3 5.82 5.48 9.28
N ASP A 4 5.40 5.40 10.55
CA ASP A 4 5.47 6.51 11.52
C ASP A 4 4.92 7.86 11.01
N GLY A 5 3.84 7.81 10.21
CA GLY A 5 3.21 8.98 9.61
C GLY A 5 3.87 9.51 8.33
N ILE A 6 5.01 8.94 7.91
CA ILE A 6 5.71 9.26 6.67
C ILE A 6 5.12 8.43 5.51
N PRO A 7 4.62 9.05 4.44
CA PRO A 7 4.13 8.32 3.28
C PRO A 7 5.28 7.65 2.53
N ILE A 8 5.16 6.34 2.29
CA ILE A 8 6.16 5.55 1.54
C ILE A 8 5.66 5.11 0.16
N ARG A 9 4.33 5.12 -0.04
CA ARG A 9 3.67 4.82 -1.31
C ARG A 9 2.27 5.41 -1.32
N VAL A 10 1.83 5.85 -2.49
CA VAL A 10 0.45 6.18 -2.81
C VAL A 10 0.03 5.38 -4.04
N TYR A 11 -1.22 4.93 -4.07
CA TYR A 11 -1.85 4.33 -5.25
C TYR A 11 -3.19 5.05 -5.41
N GLU A 12 -3.28 5.88 -6.43
CA GLU A 12 -4.42 6.77 -6.64
C GLU A 12 -5.57 6.03 -7.33
N ASN A 13 -6.81 6.47 -7.07
CA ASN A 13 -7.95 5.93 -7.80
C ASN A 13 -8.00 6.57 -9.19
N HIS A 14 -7.76 5.73 -10.22
CA HIS A 14 -7.86 6.10 -11.62
C HIS A 14 -8.90 5.24 -12.38
N GLU A 15 -9.99 4.84 -11.71
CA GLU A 15 -11.09 4.10 -12.35
C GLU A 15 -11.70 4.85 -13.54
N ASN A 16 -11.75 6.19 -13.48
CA ASN A 16 -12.18 7.05 -14.59
C ASN A 16 -11.31 6.87 -15.86
N ALA A 17 -10.12 6.31 -15.70
CA ALA A 17 -9.17 6.03 -16.76
C ALA A 17 -8.97 4.52 -16.99
N GLY A 18 -9.93 3.70 -16.52
CA GLY A 18 -10.00 2.25 -16.72
C GLY A 18 -9.11 1.41 -15.82
N ILE A 19 -8.44 2.01 -14.82
CA ILE A 19 -7.55 1.28 -13.91
C ILE A 19 -8.38 0.78 -12.71
N PRO A 20 -8.41 -0.55 -12.44
CA PRO A 20 -9.13 -1.09 -11.29
C PRO A 20 -8.64 -0.51 -9.96
N PHE A 21 -9.57 -0.24 -9.05
CA PHE A 21 -9.27 0.25 -7.71
C PHE A 21 -10.07 -0.54 -6.65
N PRO A 22 -9.51 -0.83 -5.47
CA PRO A 22 -10.17 -1.67 -4.46
C PRO A 22 -11.22 -0.88 -3.63
N ASN A 23 -12.33 -0.49 -4.26
CA ASN A 23 -13.44 0.22 -3.61
C ASN A 23 -14.79 -0.50 -3.66
N LYS A 24 -14.88 -1.67 -4.32
CA LYS A 24 -16.15 -2.41 -4.53
C LYS A 24 -16.31 -3.64 -3.64
N GLN A 25 -15.29 -4.01 -2.87
CA GLN A 25 -15.28 -5.26 -2.10
C GLN A 25 -14.79 -5.01 -0.66
N GLY A 26 -15.44 -5.65 0.31
CA GLY A 26 -15.00 -5.67 1.69
C GLY A 26 -13.68 -6.42 1.83
N MET A 27 -12.74 -5.87 2.61
CA MET A 27 -11.45 -6.49 2.88
C MET A 27 -11.34 -6.95 4.34
N ARG A 28 -10.53 -7.98 4.56
CA ARG A 28 -10.10 -8.41 5.89
C ARG A 28 -8.62 -8.08 6.07
N MET A 29 -8.23 -7.75 7.29
CA MET A 29 -6.81 -7.66 7.62
C MET A 29 -6.28 -9.04 7.98
N TYR A 30 -5.07 -9.34 7.51
CA TYR A 30 -4.34 -10.54 7.85
C TYR A 30 -2.94 -10.17 8.34
N THR A 31 -2.38 -11.01 9.20
CA THR A 31 -0.98 -10.95 9.62
C THR A 31 -0.49 -12.37 9.73
N SER A 32 0.69 -12.65 9.17
CA SER A 32 1.29 -13.98 9.17
C SER A 32 2.81 -13.87 9.25
N LEU A 33 3.43 -14.90 9.83
CA LEU A 33 4.86 -15.15 9.77
C LEU A 33 5.01 -16.52 9.10
N TRP A 34 5.74 -16.58 7.98
CA TRP A 34 5.86 -17.80 7.19
C TRP A 34 7.17 -17.80 6.38
N ASN A 35 7.61 -18.98 5.94
CA ASN A 35 8.85 -19.14 5.17
C ASN A 35 8.63 -18.80 3.67
N GLY A 36 9.35 -17.77 3.19
CA GLY A 36 9.34 -17.32 1.79
C GLY A 36 10.63 -17.61 1.00
N ASP A 37 11.37 -18.67 1.33
CA ASP A 37 12.71 -19.02 0.80
C ASP A 37 12.89 -18.90 -0.72
N ASN A 38 11.83 -19.11 -1.50
CA ASN A 38 11.93 -19.07 -2.95
C ASN A 38 12.11 -17.65 -3.51
N TRP A 39 11.88 -16.59 -2.72
CA TRP A 39 11.91 -15.22 -3.22
C TRP A 39 12.30 -14.15 -2.20
N ALA A 40 12.11 -14.38 -0.89
CA ALA A 40 12.13 -13.32 0.13
C ALA A 40 13.49 -12.61 0.28
N THR A 41 14.59 -13.35 0.41
CA THR A 41 15.92 -12.79 0.68
C THR A 41 16.83 -12.92 -0.54
N GLN A 42 17.31 -11.79 -1.05
CA GLN A 42 18.14 -11.71 -2.27
C GLN A 42 17.51 -12.45 -3.48
N GLY A 43 16.19 -12.37 -3.64
CA GLY A 43 15.48 -13.07 -4.70
C GLY A 43 15.48 -14.60 -4.54
N GLY A 44 15.60 -15.10 -3.31
CA GLY A 44 15.58 -16.53 -2.98
C GLY A 44 16.95 -17.21 -2.93
N LYS A 45 18.04 -16.45 -3.07
CA LYS A 45 19.43 -16.97 -2.99
C LYS A 45 19.84 -17.34 -1.57
N MET A 46 19.34 -16.61 -0.58
CA MET A 46 19.61 -16.88 0.84
C MET A 46 18.41 -17.60 1.44
N LYS A 47 18.64 -18.79 1.99
CA LYS A 47 17.61 -19.63 2.63
C LYS A 47 17.58 -19.39 4.14
N VAL A 48 16.44 -19.66 4.76
CA VAL A 48 16.29 -19.59 6.21
C VAL A 48 17.22 -20.61 6.88
N ASP A 49 17.95 -20.14 7.90
CA ASP A 49 18.70 -21.01 8.80
C ASP A 49 17.81 -21.39 9.98
N TRP A 50 17.26 -22.60 9.94
CA TRP A 50 16.36 -23.11 10.98
C TRP A 50 17.05 -23.33 12.34
N SER A 51 18.38 -23.39 12.39
CA SER A 51 19.10 -23.47 13.67
C SER A 51 18.96 -22.20 14.51
N SER A 52 18.62 -21.07 13.87
CA SER A 52 18.36 -19.78 14.50
C SER A 52 16.92 -19.62 15.02
N ALA A 53 16.09 -20.66 14.96
CA ALA A 53 14.72 -20.63 15.47
C ALA A 53 14.67 -20.51 17.02
N PRO A 54 13.59 -19.93 17.59
CA PRO A 54 12.35 -19.48 16.95
C PRO A 54 12.43 -18.08 16.34
N PHE A 55 11.79 -17.90 15.17
CA PHE A 55 11.55 -16.59 14.58
C PHE A 55 10.31 -15.96 15.21
N VAL A 56 10.46 -14.78 15.82
CA VAL A 56 9.39 -14.13 16.59
C VAL A 56 9.08 -12.76 16.03
N ALA A 57 7.84 -12.56 15.57
CA ALA A 57 7.28 -11.25 15.23
C ALA A 57 6.27 -10.82 16.31
N ARG A 58 6.43 -9.63 16.86
CA ARG A 58 5.53 -9.08 17.90
C ARG A 58 4.73 -7.91 17.34
N PHE A 59 3.42 -7.97 17.57
CA PHE A 59 2.49 -6.91 17.19
C PHE A 59 1.80 -6.41 18.45
N SER A 60 1.62 -5.09 18.57
CA SER A 60 0.92 -4.49 19.70
C SER A 60 0.15 -3.26 19.25
N ARG A 61 -0.75 -2.76 20.11
CA ARG A 61 -1.52 -1.53 19.89
C ARG A 61 -2.36 -1.56 18.60
N PHE A 62 -2.95 -2.72 18.29
CA PHE A 62 -3.81 -2.87 17.13
C PHE A 62 -5.19 -2.25 17.39
N SER A 63 -5.49 -1.14 16.72
CA SER A 63 -6.78 -0.44 16.82
C SER A 63 -7.22 0.06 15.44
N PRO A 64 -7.84 -0.79 14.60
CA PRO A 64 -8.24 -0.40 13.26
C PRO A 64 -9.40 0.63 13.32
N LYS A 65 -9.17 1.81 12.74
CA LYS A 65 -10.21 2.82 12.50
C LYS A 65 -10.70 2.66 11.07
N ALA A 66 -11.73 1.85 10.87
CA ALA A 66 -12.26 1.50 9.56
C ALA A 66 -13.79 1.50 9.53
N CYS A 67 -14.35 1.54 8.33
CA CYS A 67 -15.77 1.32 8.12
C CYS A 67 -16.08 -0.18 8.04
N LYS A 68 -17.09 -0.64 8.78
CA LYS A 68 -17.49 -2.05 8.79
C LYS A 68 -18.25 -2.41 7.52
N TRP A 69 -17.80 -3.45 6.83
CA TRP A 69 -18.53 -4.02 5.69
C TRP A 69 -19.75 -4.83 6.16
N GLN A 70 -20.92 -4.47 5.64
CA GLN A 70 -22.21 -5.14 5.91
C GLN A 70 -22.92 -5.59 4.62
N GLY A 71 -22.19 -5.58 3.49
CA GLY A 71 -22.72 -5.87 2.17
C GLY A 71 -22.56 -4.67 1.22
N PRO A 72 -23.07 -4.77 -0.02
CA PRO A 72 -22.85 -3.78 -1.08
C PRO A 72 -23.23 -2.35 -0.70
N ARG A 73 -24.24 -2.17 0.17
CA ARG A 73 -24.65 -0.85 0.68
C ARG A 73 -23.52 -0.11 1.40
N SER A 74 -22.57 -0.83 2.00
CA SER A 74 -21.41 -0.22 2.65
C SER A 74 -20.51 0.58 1.69
N ILE A 75 -20.54 0.31 0.38
CA ILE A 75 -19.74 1.07 -0.62
C ILE A 75 -20.09 2.56 -0.55
N SER A 76 -21.37 2.90 -0.51
CA SER A 76 -21.83 4.30 -0.42
C SER A 76 -21.76 4.84 1.00
N GLU A 77 -22.10 4.02 2.01
CA GLU A 77 -22.10 4.47 3.41
C GLU A 77 -20.69 4.78 3.92
N CYS A 78 -19.68 4.00 3.55
CA CYS A 78 -18.30 4.20 3.96
C CYS A 78 -17.60 5.33 3.20
N SER A 79 -18.10 5.70 2.03
CA SER A 79 -17.57 6.81 1.22
C SER A 79 -18.33 8.12 1.42
N SER A 80 -19.49 8.09 2.08
CA SER A 80 -20.29 9.28 2.38
C SER A 80 -19.54 10.25 3.32
N PRO A 81 -19.48 11.55 2.99
CA PRO A 81 -18.87 12.56 3.85
C PRO A 81 -19.55 12.63 5.23
N SER A 82 -18.82 12.31 6.29
CA SER A 82 -19.32 12.42 7.66
C SER A 82 -18.18 12.52 8.68
N LEU A 83 -18.49 12.97 9.90
CA LEU A 83 -17.52 12.97 11.01
C LEU A 83 -17.03 11.56 11.35
N ARG A 84 -17.89 10.53 11.19
CA ARG A 84 -17.54 9.13 11.43
C ARG A 84 -16.56 8.61 10.37
N ASN A 85 -16.79 8.98 9.10
CA ASN A 85 -15.93 8.63 7.97
C ASN A 85 -14.82 9.68 7.80
N TRP A 86 -14.00 9.88 8.84
CA TRP A 86 -12.99 10.94 8.87
C TRP A 86 -12.03 10.93 7.67
N TRP A 87 -11.80 9.77 7.04
CA TRP A 87 -10.98 9.61 5.82
C TRP A 87 -11.57 10.31 4.58
N THR A 88 -12.85 10.68 4.60
CA THR A 88 -13.52 11.41 3.50
C THR A 88 -13.26 12.91 3.51
N ARG A 89 -12.58 13.43 4.55
CA ARG A 89 -12.26 14.86 4.67
C ARG A 89 -11.45 15.35 3.46
N PRO A 90 -11.74 16.55 2.92
CA PRO A 90 -10.98 17.10 1.78
C PRO A 90 -9.47 17.15 1.98
N SER A 91 -9.01 17.41 3.21
CA SER A 91 -7.59 17.44 3.56
C SER A 91 -6.87 16.09 3.44
N LEU A 92 -7.60 14.98 3.35
CA LEU A 92 -7.07 13.61 3.24
C LEU A 92 -7.22 13.03 1.83
N GLN A 93 -7.86 13.75 0.90
CA GLN A 93 -8.01 13.32 -0.48
C GLN A 93 -6.68 13.34 -1.26
N ARG A 94 -5.69 14.09 -0.76
CA ARG A 94 -4.34 14.19 -1.31
C ARG A 94 -3.33 14.38 -0.19
N LEU A 95 -2.07 14.00 -0.46
CA LEU A 95 -0.97 14.35 0.41
C LEU A 95 -0.75 15.87 0.43
N SER A 96 -0.38 16.39 1.59
CA SER A 96 0.13 17.77 1.72
C SER A 96 1.47 17.94 0.99
N TYR A 97 1.88 19.17 0.68
CA TYR A 97 3.19 19.44 0.07
C TYR A 97 4.36 18.90 0.91
N ALA A 98 4.28 19.00 2.24
CA ALA A 98 5.28 18.43 3.14
C ALA A 98 5.36 16.90 3.00
N GLN A 99 4.20 16.22 3.01
CA GLN A 99 4.12 14.77 2.79
C GLN A 99 4.61 14.34 1.41
N LEU A 100 4.38 15.14 0.38
CA LEU A 100 4.93 14.90 -0.96
C LEU A 100 6.46 15.02 -0.97
N GLY A 101 7.02 16.00 -0.25
CA GLY A 101 8.47 16.11 -0.03
C GLY A 101 9.04 14.87 0.67
N GLN A 102 8.39 14.41 1.73
CA GLN A 102 8.78 13.19 2.45
C GLN A 102 8.71 11.95 1.57
N LEU A 103 7.64 11.77 0.78
CA LEU A 103 7.50 10.64 -0.14
C LEU A 103 8.62 10.62 -1.18
N ARG A 104 8.99 11.79 -1.74
CA ARG A 104 10.11 11.91 -2.68
C ARG A 104 11.43 11.53 -2.02
N TRP A 105 11.72 12.06 -0.84
CA TRP A 105 12.92 11.73 -0.09
C TRP A 105 13.03 10.22 0.20
N VAL A 106 11.92 9.58 0.61
CA VAL A 106 11.88 8.12 0.81
C VAL A 106 12.19 7.38 -0.49
N ARG A 107 11.58 7.79 -1.61
CA ARG A 107 11.81 7.16 -2.92
C ARG A 107 13.26 7.31 -3.39
N GLU A 108 13.86 8.47 -3.22
CA GLU A 108 15.24 8.76 -3.65
C GLU A 108 16.29 8.03 -2.81
N ASN A 109 16.05 7.87 -1.50
CA ASN A 109 17.08 7.38 -0.57
C ASN A 109 16.92 5.91 -0.17
N PHE A 110 15.70 5.34 -0.26
CA PHE A 110 15.43 4.00 0.30
C PHE A 110 14.75 3.02 -0.68
N MET A 111 14.27 3.48 -1.84
CA MET A 111 13.57 2.59 -2.78
C MET A 111 14.56 1.77 -3.61
N ILE A 112 14.66 0.48 -3.28
CA ILE A 112 15.52 -0.47 -4.02
C ILE A 112 14.81 -1.18 -5.18
N TYR A 113 13.48 -1.10 -5.25
CA TYR A 113 12.67 -1.70 -6.31
C TYR A 113 11.41 -0.88 -6.57
N ASP A 114 11.12 -0.62 -7.84
CA ASP A 114 9.86 -0.04 -8.31
C ASP A 114 9.38 -0.82 -9.54
N TYR A 115 8.14 -1.31 -9.50
CA TYR A 115 7.57 -2.05 -10.62
C TYR A 115 7.33 -1.15 -11.83
N CYS A 116 7.02 0.14 -11.62
CA CYS A 116 6.85 1.10 -12.70
C CYS A 116 8.15 1.36 -13.47
N ARG A 117 9.30 1.17 -12.82
CA ARG A 117 10.63 1.36 -13.40
C ARG A 117 11.32 0.04 -13.74
N ASN A 118 10.57 -1.06 -13.86
CA ASN A 118 11.12 -2.37 -14.18
C ASN A 118 10.84 -2.77 -15.64
N PRO A 119 11.75 -2.45 -16.58
CA PRO A 119 11.54 -2.72 -18.00
C PRO A 119 11.50 -4.22 -18.31
N LYS A 120 12.22 -5.05 -17.55
CA LYS A 120 12.24 -6.51 -17.75
C LYS A 120 10.88 -7.13 -17.44
N ARG A 121 10.21 -6.67 -16.38
CA ARG A 121 8.92 -7.20 -15.94
C ARG A 121 7.78 -6.92 -16.92
N PHE A 122 7.84 -5.76 -17.58
CA PHE A 122 6.75 -5.27 -18.42
C PHE A 122 7.16 -5.07 -19.89
N HIS A 123 8.31 -5.59 -20.31
CA HIS A 123 8.84 -5.45 -21.66
C HIS A 123 8.85 -4.00 -22.16
N GLY A 124 9.21 -3.06 -21.28
CA GLY A 124 9.20 -1.62 -21.57
C GLY A 124 7.84 -0.92 -21.48
N ASN A 125 6.74 -1.65 -21.24
CA ASN A 125 5.37 -1.14 -21.20
C ASN A 125 4.76 -1.27 -19.79
N PRO A 126 5.17 -0.44 -18.82
CA PRO A 126 4.64 -0.50 -17.46
C PRO A 126 3.12 -0.25 -17.41
N PRO A 127 2.46 -0.69 -16.32
CA PRO A 127 1.03 -0.51 -16.13
C PRO A 127 0.55 0.95 -16.23
N PRO A 128 -0.69 1.22 -16.71
CA PRO A 128 -1.15 2.58 -17.00
C PRO A 128 -1.14 3.55 -15.82
N GLU A 129 -1.24 3.07 -14.58
CA GLU A 129 -1.17 3.92 -13.39
C GLU A 129 0.21 4.57 -13.20
N CYS A 130 1.26 3.95 -13.73
CA CYS A 130 2.64 4.43 -13.60
C CYS A 130 2.88 5.77 -14.30
N TYR A 131 2.09 6.07 -15.34
CA TYR A 131 2.18 7.32 -16.09
C TYR A 131 1.27 8.42 -15.54
N ARG A 132 0.30 8.05 -14.70
CA ARG A 132 -0.77 8.96 -14.24
C ARG A 132 -0.52 9.46 -12.83
N SER A 133 0.21 8.70 -12.03
CA SER A 133 0.61 9.16 -10.71
C SER A 133 1.69 10.22 -10.83
N ARG A 134 1.38 11.45 -10.41
CA ARG A 134 2.34 12.57 -10.31
C ARG A 134 3.39 12.38 -9.21
N LEU A 135 3.45 11.18 -8.65
CA LEU A 135 4.23 10.77 -7.49
C LEU A 135 5.26 9.69 -7.83
N VAL A 136 5.31 9.26 -9.10
CA VAL A 136 6.21 8.22 -9.62
C VAL A 136 7.48 8.81 -10.21
#